data_AF-A0A3E0HYL2-F1
#
_entry.id   AF-A0A3E0HYL2-F1
#
_cell.length_a   1.000
_cell.length_b   1.000
_cell.length_c   1.000
_cell.angle_alpha   90.00
_cell.angle_beta   90.00
_cell.angle_gamma   90.00
#
_symmetry.space_group_name_H-M   'P 1'
#
loop_
_entity.id
_entity.type
_entity.pdbx_description
1 polymer ?
#
loop_
_entity_poly.entity_id
_entity_poly.type
_entity_poly.pdbx_seq_one_letter_code
_entity_poly.pdbx_strand_id
1 'polypeptide(L)'
;MNKSLPVLAILAATGLLAGCSGKSYTYEVSLQVAGQGSAEVTVVYPTGPDDKSPKGKPTTTTQTVTLPYKQKALAIGLGHVSIAAKSADGKALTCAITVEQEDTVRKDGTGSAQCEADITEDTKN
;
A
#
# COMPACT_ATOMS: atom_id res chain seq x y z
N MET A 1 -56.35 24.48 -32.54
CA MET A 1 -55.17 24.93 -33.32
C MET A 1 -54.47 26.02 -32.51
N ASN A 2 -53.40 25.70 -31.79
CA ASN A 2 -52.61 26.73 -31.10
C ASN A 2 -51.17 26.62 -31.58
N LYS A 3 -50.81 27.53 -32.49
CA LYS A 3 -49.44 27.77 -32.94
C LYS A 3 -48.75 28.66 -31.90
N SER A 4 -47.42 28.51 -31.80
CA SER A 4 -46.38 29.47 -31.36
C SER A 4 -45.50 28.92 -30.23
N LEU A 5 -44.42 28.24 -30.61
CA LEU A 5 -43.07 28.43 -30.01
C LEU A 5 -42.46 29.72 -30.62
N PRO A 6 -41.36 30.35 -30.12
CA PRO A 6 -40.23 29.79 -29.33
C PRO A 6 -39.60 30.77 -28.30
N VAL A 7 -38.33 30.51 -27.93
CA VAL A 7 -37.28 31.36 -27.29
C VAL A 7 -36.97 30.95 -25.84
N LEU A 8 -36.06 29.98 -25.61
CA LEU A 8 -34.58 30.07 -25.59
C LEU A 8 -34.01 30.77 -24.35
N ALA A 9 -33.56 29.98 -23.37
CA ALA A 9 -32.48 30.31 -22.43
C ALA A 9 -32.09 29.05 -21.62
N ILE A 10 -31.45 28.07 -22.26
CA ILE A 10 -30.72 27.04 -21.52
C ILE A 10 -29.42 27.69 -21.10
N LEU A 11 -29.35 28.16 -19.85
CA LEU A 11 -28.09 28.55 -19.24
C LEU A 11 -27.20 27.31 -19.17
N ALA A 12 -26.17 27.32 -20.02
CA ALA A 12 -24.94 26.57 -19.80
C ALA A 12 -24.27 27.12 -18.54
N ALA A 13 -24.68 26.65 -17.36
CA ALA A 13 -23.87 26.76 -16.16
C ALA A 13 -22.85 25.62 -16.23
N THR A 14 -21.72 25.97 -16.84
CA THR A 14 -20.48 25.21 -16.85
C THR A 14 -20.25 24.57 -15.50
N GLY A 15 -20.35 23.24 -15.47
CA GLY A 15 -19.80 22.44 -14.40
C GLY A 15 -18.33 22.77 -14.28
N LEU A 16 -17.98 23.61 -13.30
CA LEU A 16 -16.66 23.57 -12.68
C LEU A 16 -16.59 22.21 -11.99
N LEU A 17 -16.28 21.17 -12.77
CA LEU A 17 -15.50 20.07 -12.27
C LEU A 17 -14.18 20.72 -11.86
N ALA A 18 -14.12 21.18 -10.61
CA ALA A 18 -12.86 21.39 -9.93
C ALA A 18 -12.13 20.06 -10.09
N GLY A 19 -11.20 20.01 -11.05
CA GLY A 19 -10.35 18.86 -11.23
C GLY A 19 -9.64 18.68 -9.91
N CYS A 20 -10.02 17.64 -9.17
CA CYS A 20 -9.22 17.13 -8.09
C CYS A 20 -7.93 16.63 -8.73
N SER A 21 -6.97 17.53 -8.94
CA SER A 21 -5.57 17.19 -9.16
C SER A 21 -5.01 16.65 -7.84
N GLY A 22 -5.58 15.53 -7.38
CA GLY A 22 -5.07 14.80 -6.24
C GLY A 22 -3.74 14.20 -6.65
N LYS A 23 -2.68 14.50 -5.89
CA LYS A 23 -1.42 13.77 -6.03
C LYS A 23 -1.75 12.27 -5.89
N SER A 24 -1.38 11.48 -6.88
CA SER A 24 -1.45 10.03 -6.78
C SER A 24 -0.27 9.57 -5.94
N TYR A 25 -0.56 9.03 -4.75
CA TYR A 25 0.43 8.42 -3.89
C TYR A 25 0.45 6.93 -4.22
N THR A 26 1.45 6.50 -4.98
CA THR A 26 1.65 5.11 -5.37
C THR A 26 3.14 4.85 -5.33
N TYR A 27 3.56 3.83 -4.59
CA TYR A 27 4.97 3.54 -4.33
C TYR A 27 5.23 2.05 -4.54
N GLU A 28 6.33 1.69 -5.16
CA GLU A 28 6.80 0.30 -5.10
C GLU A 28 7.32 -0.02 -3.69
N VAL A 29 6.85 -1.13 -3.12
CA VAL A 29 7.28 -1.63 -1.83
C VAL A 29 7.83 -3.04 -2.01
N SER A 30 9.06 -3.24 -1.55
CA SER A 30 9.72 -4.54 -1.49
C SER A 30 9.80 -5.03 -0.04
N LEU A 31 9.20 -6.18 0.24
CA LEU A 31 9.22 -6.83 1.54
C LEU A 31 10.06 -8.11 1.46
N GLN A 32 10.84 -8.39 2.51
CA GLN A 32 11.65 -9.61 2.58
C GLN A 32 11.67 -10.16 4.00
N VAL A 33 11.69 -11.49 4.11
CA VAL A 33 12.02 -12.22 5.34
C VAL A 33 13.08 -13.25 5.01
N ALA A 34 14.27 -13.09 5.57
CA ALA A 34 15.35 -14.06 5.51
C ALA A 34 15.35 -14.93 6.77
N GLY A 35 15.78 -16.18 6.61
CA GLY A 35 15.80 -17.19 7.66
C GLY A 35 15.77 -18.58 7.03
N GLN A 36 15.63 -19.61 7.86
CA GLN A 36 15.56 -21.00 7.42
C GLN A 36 14.24 -21.63 7.87
N GLY A 37 13.81 -22.69 7.16
CA GLY A 37 12.60 -23.42 7.50
C GLY A 37 11.34 -22.69 7.04
N SER A 38 10.26 -22.85 7.80
CA SER A 38 8.97 -22.22 7.55
C SER A 38 8.67 -21.12 8.56
N ALA A 39 7.91 -20.13 8.12
CA ALA A 39 7.41 -19.06 8.97
C ALA A 39 5.98 -18.67 8.59
N GLU A 40 5.20 -18.28 9.59
CA GLU A 40 3.97 -17.52 9.37
C GLU A 40 4.37 -16.06 9.12
N VAL A 41 3.99 -15.52 7.97
CA VAL A 41 4.30 -14.15 7.55
C VAL A 41 2.99 -13.37 7.45
N THR A 42 2.94 -12.23 8.14
CA THR A 42 1.84 -11.28 8.08
C THR A 42 2.32 -9.97 7.45
N VAL A 43 1.60 -9.48 6.47
CA VAL A 43 1.89 -8.24 5.73
C VAL A 43 0.72 -7.30 5.86
N VAL A 44 1.01 -6.01 6.10
CA VAL A 44 0.03 -4.93 6.09
C VAL A 44 0.43 -3.89 5.04
N TYR A 45 -0.53 -3.46 4.23
CA TYR A 45 -0.40 -2.30 3.34
C TYR A 45 -1.44 -1.22 3.72
N PRO A 46 -1.12 0.07 3.52
CA PRO A 46 -2.00 1.19 3.88
C PRO A 46 -3.32 1.17 3.12
N THR A 47 -3.25 0.82 1.84
CA THR A 47 -4.36 0.50 0.96
C THR A 47 -3.96 -0.77 0.22
N GLY A 48 -4.92 -1.65 -0.03
CA GLY A 48 -4.63 -2.90 -0.74
C GLY A 48 -3.96 -2.62 -2.09
N PRO A 49 -3.08 -3.50 -2.59
CA PRO A 49 -2.42 -3.31 -3.88
C PRO A 49 -3.42 -3.23 -5.06
N ASP A 50 -4.62 -3.76 -4.87
CA ASP A 50 -5.72 -3.74 -5.84
C ASP A 50 -6.71 -2.56 -5.64
N ASP A 51 -6.60 -1.82 -4.54
CA ASP A 51 -7.49 -0.69 -4.22
C ASP A 51 -6.89 0.63 -4.71
N LYS A 52 -7.48 1.19 -5.77
CA LYS A 52 -7.07 2.46 -6.39
C LYS A 52 -7.48 3.71 -5.59
N SER A 53 -8.11 3.55 -4.43
CA SER A 53 -8.55 4.66 -3.58
C SER A 53 -7.44 5.08 -2.60
N PRO A 54 -6.98 6.35 -2.61
CA PRO A 54 -6.01 6.87 -1.63
C PRO A 54 -6.52 6.86 -0.17
N LYS A 55 -7.80 6.57 0.05
CA LYS A 55 -8.46 6.46 1.36
C LYS A 55 -8.96 5.04 1.62
N GLY A 56 -8.37 4.05 0.95
CA GLY A 56 -8.65 2.63 1.16
C GLY A 56 -8.40 2.22 2.61
N LYS A 57 -9.00 1.09 3.01
CA LYS A 57 -8.71 0.50 4.32
C LYS A 57 -7.38 -0.27 4.24
N PRO A 58 -6.60 -0.31 5.33
CA PRO A 58 -5.43 -1.17 5.40
C PRO A 58 -5.81 -2.63 5.09
N THR A 59 -4.97 -3.28 4.30
CA THR A 59 -5.15 -4.69 3.95
C THR A 59 -4.10 -5.53 4.68
N THR A 60 -4.56 -6.57 5.36
CA THR A 60 -3.69 -7.51 6.08
C THR A 60 -3.79 -8.89 5.43
N THR A 61 -2.65 -9.50 5.14
CA THR A 61 -2.56 -10.88 4.63
C THR A 61 -1.63 -11.68 5.52
N THR A 62 -2.05 -12.89 5.90
CA THR A 62 -1.25 -13.83 6.68
C THR A 62 -1.14 -15.15 5.94
N GLN A 63 0.08 -15.69 5.85
CA GLN A 63 0.35 -16.95 5.17
C GLN A 63 1.57 -17.67 5.75
N THR A 64 1.53 -19.00 5.74
CA THR A 64 2.71 -19.82 6.05
C THR A 64 3.53 -20.03 4.78
N VAL A 65 4.82 -19.73 4.84
CA VAL A 65 5.75 -19.80 3.71
C VAL A 65 7.03 -20.54 4.07
N THR A 66 7.72 -21.05 3.06
CA THR A 66 9.13 -21.49 3.18
C THR A 66 10.04 -20.29 2.98
N LEU A 67 11.05 -20.13 3.83
CA LEU A 67 12.00 -19.02 3.77
C LEU A 67 13.15 -19.31 2.78
N PRO A 68 13.72 -18.28 2.14
CA PRO A 68 13.41 -16.86 2.29
C PRO A 68 12.14 -16.43 1.54
N TYR A 69 11.39 -15.51 2.13
CA TYR A 69 10.20 -14.90 1.52
C TYR A 69 10.53 -13.53 0.95
N LYS A 70 9.99 -13.22 -0.24
CA LYS A 70 10.10 -11.92 -0.90
C LYS A 70 8.78 -11.57 -1.57
N GLN A 71 8.36 -10.33 -1.43
CA GLN A 71 7.20 -9.79 -2.14
C GLN A 71 7.52 -8.38 -2.63
N LYS A 72 7.06 -8.07 -3.85
CA LYS A 72 6.99 -6.69 -4.36
C LYS A 72 5.54 -6.37 -4.64
N ALA A 73 5.09 -5.18 -4.25
CA ALA A 73 3.74 -4.71 -4.52
C ALA A 73 3.72 -3.19 -4.67
N LEU A 74 2.67 -2.67 -5.32
CA LEU A 74 2.37 -1.25 -5.30
C LEU A 74 1.57 -0.95 -4.04
N ALA A 75 2.10 -0.10 -3.16
CA ALA A 75 1.33 0.48 -2.08
C ALA A 75 0.64 1.74 -2.60
N ILE A 76 -0.68 1.75 -2.52
CA ILE A 76 -1.50 2.90 -2.92
C ILE A 76 -1.81 3.70 -1.66
N GLY A 77 -1.83 5.02 -1.77
CA GLY A 77 -2.13 5.90 -0.64
C GLY A 77 -1.00 6.03 0.38
N LEU A 78 -1.30 6.83 1.41
CA LEU A 78 -0.41 7.11 2.53
C LEU A 78 -0.77 6.21 3.70
N GLY A 79 0.21 5.89 4.54
CA GLY A 79 0.01 5.17 5.79
C GLY A 79 1.02 4.06 5.99
N HIS A 80 0.64 3.11 6.83
CA HIS A 80 1.55 2.13 7.41
C HIS A 80 1.72 0.88 6.54
N VAL A 81 2.98 0.50 6.32
CA VAL A 81 3.37 -0.78 5.74
C VAL A 81 4.12 -1.57 6.82
N SER A 82 3.76 -2.84 7.00
CA SER A 82 4.53 -3.73 7.87
C SER A 82 4.67 -5.15 7.33
N ILE A 83 5.75 -5.80 7.76
CA ILE A 83 5.93 -7.24 7.62
C ILE A 83 6.39 -7.81 8.95
N ALA A 84 5.64 -8.78 9.44
CA ALA A 84 5.96 -9.56 10.63
C ALA A 84 6.10 -11.03 10.23
N ALA A 85 7.06 -11.72 10.84
CA ALA A 85 7.26 -13.14 10.63
C ALA A 85 7.48 -13.86 11.96
N LYS A 86 6.92 -15.06 12.08
CA LYS A 86 7.12 -15.97 13.20
C LYS A 86 7.63 -17.31 12.68
N SER A 87 8.84 -17.68 13.08
CA SER A 87 9.45 -18.96 12.69
C SER A 87 8.72 -20.12 13.38
N ALA A 88 8.48 -21.19 12.64
CA ALA A 88 7.86 -22.40 13.19
C ALA A 88 8.78 -23.15 14.18
N ASP A 89 10.10 -22.97 14.06
CA ASP A 89 11.12 -23.67 14.84
C ASP A 89 11.91 -22.76 15.80
N GLY A 90 11.48 -21.51 15.98
CA GLY A 90 12.12 -20.54 16.88
C GLY A 90 13.46 -19.99 16.37
N LYS A 91 13.85 -20.26 15.12
CA LYS A 91 15.11 -19.80 14.54
C LYS A 91 15.15 -18.30 14.28
N ALA A 92 16.37 -17.80 14.07
CA ALA A 92 16.62 -16.41 13.72
C ALA A 92 15.99 -16.04 12.36
N LEU A 93 15.44 -14.84 12.32
CA LEU A 93 14.81 -14.22 11.16
C LEU A 93 15.36 -12.80 11.00
N THR A 94 15.40 -12.34 9.75
CA THR A 94 15.66 -10.94 9.41
C THR A 94 14.57 -10.45 8.48
N CYS A 95 13.82 -9.43 8.87
CA CYS A 95 12.89 -8.77 7.97
C CYS A 95 13.54 -7.55 7.30
N ALA A 96 13.04 -7.17 6.13
CA ALA A 96 13.36 -5.91 5.49
C ALA A 96 12.15 -5.32 4.74
N ILE A 97 12.04 -4.00 4.77
CA ILE A 97 11.11 -3.21 3.96
C ILE A 97 11.91 -2.16 3.19
N THR A 98 11.67 -2.05 1.90
CA THR A 98 12.17 -0.96 1.06
C THR A 98 10.96 -0.32 0.39
N VAL A 99 10.68 0.94 0.73
CA VAL A 99 9.79 1.79 -0.06
C VAL A 99 10.63 2.44 -1.17
N GLU A 100 10.08 2.60 -2.36
CA GLU A 100 10.76 3.22 -3.49
C GLU A 100 11.46 4.52 -3.10
N GLN A 101 12.72 4.67 -3.52
CA GLN A 101 13.58 5.84 -3.27
C GLN A 101 13.86 6.18 -1.78
N GLU A 102 13.42 5.34 -0.85
CA GLU A 102 13.70 5.44 0.57
C GLU A 102 14.78 4.44 1.03
N ASP A 103 15.33 4.69 2.22
CA ASP A 103 16.26 3.77 2.86
C ASP A 103 15.56 2.47 3.29
N THR A 104 16.30 1.37 3.25
CA THR A 104 15.77 0.06 3.66
C THR A 104 15.71 -0.05 5.18
N VAL A 105 14.51 -0.30 5.72
CA VAL A 105 14.32 -0.69 7.11
C VAL A 105 14.63 -2.17 7.26
N ARG A 106 15.48 -2.53 8.22
CA ARG A 106 15.87 -3.92 8.49
C ARG A 106 15.88 -4.20 9.98
N LYS A 107 15.37 -5.36 10.40
CA LYS A 107 15.41 -5.83 11.79
C LYS A 107 15.66 -7.33 11.85
N ASP A 108 16.50 -7.72 12.79
CA ASP A 108 16.76 -9.11 13.14
C ASP A 108 15.94 -9.50 14.38
N GLY A 109 15.63 -10.79 14.51
CA GLY A 109 15.03 -11.33 15.72
C GLY A 109 15.10 -12.86 15.78
N THR A 110 14.87 -13.42 16.97
CA THR A 110 14.90 -14.87 17.22
C THR A 110 13.49 -15.37 17.45
N GLY A 111 13.03 -16.30 16.64
CA GLY A 111 11.66 -16.82 16.66
C GLY A 111 10.63 -15.88 16.03
N SER A 112 10.86 -14.56 16.06
CA SER A 112 10.07 -13.57 15.33
C SER A 112 10.90 -12.37 14.89
N ALA A 113 10.46 -11.69 13.83
CA ALA A 113 11.00 -10.41 13.38
C ALA A 113 9.87 -9.54 12.80
N GLN A 114 9.93 -8.23 13.01
CA GLN A 114 8.94 -7.26 12.52
C GLN A 114 9.63 -6.01 12.01
N CYS A 115 9.21 -5.56 10.84
CA CYS A 115 9.67 -4.35 10.19
C CYS A 115 8.45 -3.50 9.83
N GLU A 116 8.62 -2.20 9.92
CA GLU A 116 7.58 -1.20 9.75
C GLU A 116 8.15 -0.02 8.98
N ALA A 117 7.34 0.57 8.10
CA ALA A 117 7.64 1.80 7.40
C ALA A 117 6.34 2.58 7.18
N ASP A 118 6.41 3.91 7.24
CA ASP A 118 5.29 4.78 6.95
C ASP A 118 5.50 5.50 5.62
N ILE A 119 4.49 5.46 4.77
CA ILE A 119 4.42 6.22 3.53
C ILE A 119 3.69 7.53 3.85
N THR A 120 4.37 8.65 3.67
CA THR A 120 3.84 9.99 3.99
C THR A 120 3.88 10.89 2.75
N GLU A 121 3.42 12.14 2.89
CA GLU A 121 3.50 13.11 1.80
C GLU A 121 4.95 13.50 1.45
N ASP A 122 5.89 13.26 2.35
CA ASP A 122 7.32 13.57 2.19
C ASP A 122 8.12 12.41 1.61
N THR A 123 7.52 11.21 1.51
CA THR A 123 8.12 10.04 0.88
C THR A 123 8.37 10.33 -0.60
N LYS A 124 9.57 10.00 -1.09
CA LYS A 124 9.95 10.28 -2.48
C LYS A 124 9.21 9.35 -3.44
N ASN A 125 8.64 9.92 -4.50
CA ASN A 125 7.94 9.24 -5.60
C ASN A 125 8.60 9.65 -6.92
#